data_AF-S3MG08-F1
#
_entry.id   AF-S3MG08-F1
#
_cell.length_a   1.000
_cell.length_b   1.000
_cell.length_c   1.000
_cell.angle_alpha   90.00
_cell.angle_beta   90.00
_cell.angle_gamma   90.00
#
_symmetry.space_group_name_H-M   'P 1'
#
loop_
_entity.id
_entity.type
_entity.pdbx_description
1 polymer ?
#
loop_
_entity_poly.entity_id
_entity_poly.type
_entity_poly.pdbx_seq_one_letter_code
_entity_poly.pdbx_strand_id
1 'polypeptide(L)'
;MFSKEIVFKLFEAFSIQRWNDLVRPFDIVEMDKTAEKMFLSFIIGKYEEKSGKTVNWPTIINHSFFELLRRIALCDMKSPVQRIIRSEYPEEYKKLNRWVLDKYKTIITDPLFLDEFAAYLFDPVDPTDISFRVLRAAHKYSAMRELDMIRMVNEPFRLTEIDKCLEADIADFMDLKGLQLLTAKQQPYYFITEIEKLRFQTRWNQTPRVPATTVLGHSYFVAALVFLMTRTLKLPPYRLSINFFAALFHDLPEAVTRDIISPVKQATDRLPEVVKHIEDEIVAQELLPLMDEYYREEVLYFIQDEFENRIKLNGETRPVTSEELNTTYSAPEFYGIDGKLIRVADHIAAFVEADSSINFGIRSEQLEEGRVNILQHYGKNTVINGFSLESFFESYR
;
A
#
# COMPACT_ATOMS: atom_id res chain seq x y z
N MET A 1 12.74 12.18 7.73
CA MET A 1 11.67 11.18 7.85
C MET A 1 11.91 9.98 6.93
N PHE A 2 12.38 10.21 5.70
CA PHE A 2 12.87 9.14 4.81
C PHE A 2 14.36 8.82 5.05
N SER A 3 14.71 7.54 5.20
CA SER A 3 16.09 7.06 5.33
C SER A 3 16.19 5.58 4.93
N LYS A 4 17.41 5.07 4.71
CA LYS A 4 17.63 3.63 4.47
C LYS A 4 17.05 2.76 5.58
N GLU A 5 17.23 3.13 6.84
CA GLU A 5 16.80 2.34 7.99
C GLU A 5 15.29 2.13 8.01
N ILE A 6 14.49 3.19 7.79
CA ILE A 6 13.03 3.05 7.78
C ILE A 6 12.55 2.26 6.56
N VAL A 7 13.20 2.42 5.40
CA VAL A 7 12.87 1.68 4.17
C VAL A 7 13.04 0.17 4.38
N PHE A 8 14.19 -0.27 4.89
CA PHE A 8 14.42 -1.69 5.19
C PHE A 8 13.55 -2.18 6.34
N LYS A 9 13.26 -1.31 7.32
CA LYS A 9 12.36 -1.67 8.41
C LYS A 9 10.94 -1.98 7.92
N LEU A 10 10.43 -1.19 6.98
CA LEU A 10 9.15 -1.45 6.32
C LEU A 10 9.20 -2.73 5.48
N PHE A 11 10.32 -2.97 4.79
CA PHE A 11 10.52 -4.15 3.94
C PHE A 11 10.43 -5.48 4.72
N GLU A 12 10.76 -5.49 6.02
CA GLU A 12 10.57 -6.65 6.90
C GLU A 12 9.13 -7.19 6.88
N ALA A 13 8.11 -6.37 6.58
CA ALA A 13 6.72 -6.82 6.54
C ALA A 13 6.42 -7.87 5.45
N PHE A 14 7.26 -7.97 4.42
CA PHE A 14 7.19 -9.07 3.44
C PHE A 14 7.62 -10.43 4.02
N SER A 15 8.37 -10.45 5.13
CA SER A 15 8.75 -11.67 5.82
C SER A 15 7.75 -12.12 6.88
N ILE A 16 6.79 -11.27 7.26
CA ILE A 16 5.83 -11.56 8.33
C ILE A 16 4.69 -12.40 7.77
N GLN A 17 4.76 -13.71 8.01
CA GLN A 17 3.76 -14.68 7.57
C GLN A 17 2.49 -14.62 8.43
N ARG A 18 1.34 -14.62 7.76
CA ARG A 18 0.00 -14.65 8.35
C ARG A 18 -0.65 -16.01 8.14
N TRP A 19 -1.53 -16.42 9.06
CA TRP A 19 -2.21 -17.71 9.00
C TRP A 19 -1.25 -18.91 8.95
N ASN A 20 -0.05 -18.79 9.51
CA ASN A 20 1.00 -19.82 9.48
C ASN A 20 0.72 -21.03 10.40
N ASP A 21 -0.42 -21.02 11.09
CA ASP A 21 -1.01 -22.14 11.81
C ASP A 21 -2.13 -22.87 11.05
N LEU A 22 -2.43 -22.44 9.82
CA LEU A 22 -3.35 -23.08 8.90
C LEU A 22 -2.60 -23.56 7.64
N VAL A 23 -3.23 -24.49 6.91
CA VAL A 23 -2.75 -24.87 5.57
C VAL A 23 -2.98 -23.71 4.62
N ARG A 24 -1.95 -23.35 3.85
CA ARG A 24 -2.01 -22.23 2.89
C ARG A 24 -1.46 -22.67 1.53
N PRO A 25 -2.15 -22.39 0.42
CA PRO A 25 -1.66 -22.75 -0.92
C PRO A 25 -0.66 -21.74 -1.49
N PHE A 26 -0.48 -20.58 -0.83
CA PHE A 26 0.46 -19.52 -1.17
C PHE A 26 0.85 -18.76 0.10
N ASP A 27 1.89 -17.93 0.02
CA ASP A 27 2.32 -17.11 1.15
C ASP A 27 1.39 -15.91 1.36
N ILE A 28 0.84 -15.81 2.57
CA ILE A 28 0.05 -14.66 3.01
C ILE A 28 0.93 -13.84 3.93
N VAL A 29 1.27 -12.62 3.53
CA VAL A 29 2.21 -11.75 4.27
C VAL A 29 1.56 -10.45 4.75
N GLU A 30 2.14 -9.83 5.78
CA GLU A 30 1.60 -8.60 6.39
C GLU A 30 1.59 -7.40 5.45
N MET A 31 2.56 -7.30 4.54
CA MET A 31 2.58 -6.23 3.54
C MET A 31 1.33 -6.28 2.65
N ASP A 32 1.03 -7.44 2.07
CA ASP A 32 -0.13 -7.65 1.21
C ASP A 32 -1.46 -7.43 1.96
N LYS A 33 -1.54 -7.87 3.23
CA LYS A 33 -2.69 -7.58 4.08
C LYS A 33 -2.89 -6.08 4.26
N THR A 34 -1.80 -5.34 4.41
CA THR A 34 -1.83 -3.90 4.62
C THR A 34 -2.24 -3.18 3.33
N ALA A 35 -1.78 -3.66 2.17
CA ALA A 35 -2.21 -3.19 0.86
C ALA A 35 -3.71 -3.38 0.63
N GLU A 36 -4.22 -4.61 0.80
CA GLU A 36 -5.64 -4.92 0.61
C GLU A 36 -6.52 -4.11 1.57
N LYS A 37 -6.09 -3.96 2.83
CA LYS A 37 -6.73 -3.08 3.82
C LYS A 37 -6.86 -1.65 3.29
N MET A 38 -5.85 -1.12 2.58
CA MET A 38 -5.92 0.24 2.04
C MET A 38 -6.82 0.36 0.81
N PHE A 39 -6.80 -0.63 -0.10
CA PHE A 39 -7.77 -0.68 -1.19
C PHE A 39 -9.21 -0.75 -0.67
N LEU A 40 -9.48 -1.61 0.32
CA LEU A 40 -10.77 -1.68 0.98
C LEU A 40 -11.13 -0.38 1.70
N SER A 41 -10.18 0.28 2.35
CA SER A 41 -10.41 1.57 3.02
C SER A 41 -10.80 2.65 2.00
N PHE A 42 -10.15 2.66 0.82
CA PHE A 42 -10.51 3.53 -0.28
C PHE A 42 -11.94 3.24 -0.76
N ILE A 43 -12.25 1.98 -1.11
CA ILE A 43 -13.57 1.59 -1.62
C ILE A 43 -14.68 1.91 -0.60
N ILE A 44 -14.53 1.45 0.64
CA ILE A 44 -15.54 1.68 1.70
C ILE A 44 -15.68 3.19 1.94
N GLY A 45 -14.57 3.92 2.10
CA GLY A 45 -14.60 5.36 2.32
C GLY A 45 -15.29 6.12 1.19
N LYS A 46 -15.07 5.76 -0.08
CA LYS A 46 -15.75 6.39 -1.22
C LYS A 46 -17.26 6.16 -1.22
N TYR A 47 -17.74 5.00 -0.78
CA TYR A 47 -19.18 4.79 -0.58
C TYR A 47 -19.76 5.62 0.58
N GLU A 48 -18.99 5.85 1.63
CA GLU A 48 -19.39 6.75 2.72
C GLU A 48 -19.42 8.22 2.27
N GLU A 49 -18.44 8.65 1.48
CA GLU A 49 -18.42 9.99 0.84
C GLU A 49 -19.61 10.17 -0.11
N LYS A 50 -19.91 9.17 -0.95
CA LYS A 50 -21.12 9.12 -1.78
C LYS A 50 -22.41 9.23 -0.97
N SER A 51 -22.40 8.74 0.27
CA SER A 51 -23.54 8.81 1.20
C SER A 51 -23.57 10.12 2.02
N GLY A 52 -22.69 11.08 1.73
CA GLY A 52 -22.65 12.39 2.36
C GLY A 52 -21.82 12.48 3.64
N LYS A 53 -21.05 11.45 4.00
CA LYS A 53 -20.12 11.49 5.14
C LYS A 53 -18.76 12.05 4.71
N THR A 54 -18.00 12.61 5.64
CA THR A 54 -16.67 13.15 5.36
C THR A 54 -15.58 12.20 5.85
N VAL A 55 -14.75 11.67 4.94
CA VAL A 55 -13.64 10.78 5.29
C VAL A 55 -12.33 11.56 5.36
N ASN A 56 -11.60 11.42 6.47
CA ASN A 56 -10.27 12.02 6.63
C ASN A 56 -9.19 11.07 6.11
N TRP A 57 -8.90 11.17 4.81
CA TRP A 57 -7.88 10.35 4.14
C TRP A 57 -6.48 10.44 4.76
N PRO A 58 -5.95 11.63 5.14
CA PRO A 58 -4.67 11.71 5.85
C PRO A 58 -4.63 10.86 7.12
N THR A 59 -5.73 10.83 7.89
CA THR A 59 -5.84 10.02 9.12
C THR A 59 -5.81 8.53 8.80
N ILE A 60 -6.55 8.08 7.78
CA ILE A 60 -6.54 6.66 7.35
C ILE A 60 -5.12 6.24 6.91
N ILE A 61 -4.44 7.08 6.13
CA ILE A 61 -3.08 6.81 5.64
C ILE A 61 -2.09 6.72 6.81
N ASN A 62 -2.08 7.73 7.70
CA ASN A 62 -1.23 7.75 8.89
C ASN A 62 -1.46 6.51 9.77
N HIS A 63 -2.72 6.23 10.12
CA HIS A 63 -3.06 5.11 10.99
C HIS A 63 -2.75 3.75 10.34
N SER A 64 -2.89 3.65 9.02
CA SER A 64 -2.52 2.44 8.30
C SER A 64 -1.01 2.18 8.36
N PHE A 65 -0.21 3.24 8.16
CA PHE A 65 1.26 3.19 8.24
C PHE A 65 1.73 2.89 9.66
N PHE A 66 1.18 3.57 10.67
CA PHE A 66 1.51 3.32 12.08
C PHE A 66 1.11 1.91 12.54
N GLU A 67 -0.03 1.39 12.06
CA GLU A 67 -0.40 -0.01 12.32
C GLU A 67 0.64 -0.97 11.73
N LEU A 68 1.14 -0.71 10.52
CA LEU A 68 2.20 -1.54 9.92
C LEU A 68 3.47 -1.53 10.76
N LEU A 69 3.92 -0.35 11.22
CA LEU A 69 5.06 -0.27 12.15
C LEU A 69 4.80 -1.09 13.42
N ARG A 70 3.63 -0.94 14.04
CA ARG A 70 3.27 -1.73 15.21
C ARG A 70 3.32 -3.24 14.93
N ARG A 71 2.83 -3.68 13.76
CA ARG A 71 2.83 -5.09 13.34
C ARG A 71 4.24 -5.63 13.12
N ILE A 72 5.12 -4.83 12.52
CA ILE A 72 6.54 -5.18 12.35
C ILE A 72 7.22 -5.35 13.72
N ALA A 73 6.97 -4.44 14.67
CA ALA A 73 7.57 -4.53 15.99
C ALA A 73 7.07 -5.72 16.82
N LEU A 74 5.82 -6.15 16.61
CA LEU A 74 5.12 -7.22 17.33
C LEU A 74 4.97 -8.51 16.52
N CYS A 75 5.78 -8.72 15.47
CA CYS A 75 5.63 -9.82 14.52
C CYS A 75 5.65 -11.21 15.16
N ASP A 76 6.43 -11.39 16.24
CA ASP A 76 6.53 -12.66 16.99
C ASP A 76 5.30 -12.96 17.86
N MET A 77 4.32 -12.05 17.94
CA MET A 77 3.14 -12.18 18.78
C MET A 77 1.87 -12.33 17.95
N LYS A 78 1.24 -13.50 18.02
CA LYS A 78 -0.02 -13.77 17.31
C LYS A 78 -1.17 -12.84 17.74
N SER A 79 -2.05 -12.51 16.80
CA SER A 79 -3.21 -11.63 17.03
C SER A 79 -4.14 -12.03 18.18
N PRO A 80 -4.47 -13.33 18.42
CA PRO A 80 -5.28 -13.73 19.59
C PRO A 80 -4.61 -13.37 20.92
N VAL A 81 -3.29 -13.56 21.03
CA VAL A 81 -2.52 -13.21 22.24
C VAL A 81 -2.53 -11.69 22.46
N GLN A 82 -2.32 -10.91 21.40
CA GLN A 82 -2.42 -9.45 21.48
C GLN A 82 -3.81 -8.98 21.95
N ARG A 83 -4.88 -9.65 21.49
CA ARG A 83 -6.26 -9.34 21.94
C ARG A 83 -6.43 -9.59 23.43
N ILE A 84 -5.97 -10.74 23.92
CA ILE A 84 -6.03 -11.11 25.35
C ILE A 84 -5.23 -10.12 26.20
N ILE A 85 -4.00 -9.78 25.80
CA ILE A 85 -3.18 -8.79 26.53
C ILE A 85 -3.90 -7.46 26.64
N ARG A 86 -4.51 -6.99 25.54
CA ARG A 86 -5.24 -5.73 25.52
C ARG A 86 -6.48 -5.74 26.41
N SER A 87 -7.23 -6.84 26.47
CA SER A 87 -8.48 -6.93 27.24
C SER A 87 -8.24 -7.24 28.72
N GLU A 88 -7.34 -8.17 29.03
CA GLU A 88 -7.13 -8.68 30.39
C GLU A 88 -5.98 -7.99 31.13
N TYR A 89 -5.00 -7.41 30.40
CA TYR A 89 -3.79 -6.81 30.97
C TYR A 89 -3.53 -5.40 30.40
N PRO A 90 -4.45 -4.44 30.58
CA PRO A 90 -4.36 -3.12 29.93
C PRO A 90 -3.09 -2.33 30.29
N GLU A 91 -2.57 -2.48 31.51
CA GLU A 91 -1.32 -1.84 31.91
C GLU A 91 -0.09 -2.46 31.23
N GLU A 92 -0.07 -3.78 31.03
CA GLU A 92 0.97 -4.44 30.23
C GLU A 92 0.84 -4.08 28.74
N TYR A 93 -0.39 -3.92 28.24
CA TYR A 93 -0.62 -3.44 26.88
C TYR A 93 -0.04 -2.03 26.65
N LYS A 94 -0.19 -1.12 27.63
CA LYS A 94 0.45 0.21 27.58
C LYS A 94 1.97 0.13 27.57
N LYS A 95 2.57 -0.74 28.40
CA LYS A 95 4.03 -0.97 28.40
C LYS A 95 4.51 -1.55 27.07
N LEU A 96 3.72 -2.47 26.49
CA LEU A 96 3.98 -3.04 25.18
C LEU A 96 3.97 -1.96 24.09
N ASN A 97 2.96 -1.08 24.07
CA ASN A 97 2.90 0.04 23.13
C ASN A 97 4.10 1.00 23.32
N ARG A 98 4.55 1.23 24.56
CA ARG A 98 5.76 2.04 24.82
C ARG A 98 7.02 1.38 24.26
N TRP A 99 7.18 0.08 24.47
CA TRP A 99 8.28 -0.67 23.89
C TRP A 99 8.27 -0.64 22.35
N VAL A 100 7.09 -0.70 21.72
CA VAL A 100 6.94 -0.50 20.27
C VAL A 100 7.46 0.88 19.88
N LEU A 101 6.99 1.95 20.53
CA LEU A 101 7.42 3.31 20.22
C LEU A 101 8.95 3.48 20.38
N ASP A 102 9.52 2.92 21.45
CA ASP A 102 10.95 3.03 21.75
C ASP A 102 11.83 2.38 20.66
N LYS A 103 11.38 1.29 20.03
CA LYS A 103 12.09 0.68 18.89
C LYS A 103 12.25 1.62 17.70
N TYR A 104 11.33 2.56 17.51
CA TYR A 104 11.33 3.44 16.35
C TYR A 104 12.00 4.79 16.60
N LYS A 105 12.29 5.15 17.86
CA LYS A 105 12.97 6.43 18.19
C LYS A 105 14.37 6.58 17.58
N THR A 106 15.06 5.47 17.32
CA THR A 106 16.38 5.49 16.68
C THR A 106 16.31 5.52 15.16
N ILE A 107 15.14 5.21 14.58
CA ILE A 107 14.92 5.12 13.13
C ILE A 107 14.22 6.38 12.62
N ILE A 108 13.20 6.84 13.34
CA ILE A 108 12.40 8.01 13.01
C ILE A 108 13.01 9.21 13.74
N THR A 109 13.63 10.11 12.98
CA THR A 109 14.26 11.32 13.52
C THR A 109 13.34 12.54 13.61
N ASP A 110 12.15 12.47 13.00
CA ASP A 110 11.18 13.57 13.01
C ASP A 110 10.32 13.53 14.29
N PRO A 111 10.40 14.55 15.18
CA PRO A 111 9.68 14.54 16.45
C PRO A 111 8.16 14.59 16.29
N LEU A 112 7.65 15.36 15.33
CA LEU A 112 6.19 15.48 15.11
C LEU A 112 5.59 14.15 14.66
N PHE A 113 6.28 13.41 13.79
CA PHE A 113 5.83 12.10 13.35
C PHE A 113 5.90 11.05 14.47
N LEU A 114 6.89 11.14 15.37
CA LEU A 114 6.93 10.33 16.58
C LEU A 114 5.77 10.65 17.54
N ASP A 115 5.43 11.93 17.69
CA ASP A 115 4.29 12.35 18.52
C ASP A 115 2.96 11.87 17.93
N GLU A 116 2.77 11.96 16.61
CA GLU A 116 1.61 11.39 15.91
C GLU A 116 1.54 9.86 16.08
N PHE A 117 2.68 9.16 16.02
CA PHE A 117 2.72 7.72 16.25
C PHE A 117 2.42 7.36 17.72
N ALA A 118 2.91 8.17 18.66
CA ALA A 118 2.57 8.02 20.07
C ALA A 118 1.06 8.23 20.30
N ALA A 119 0.49 9.29 19.72
CA ALA A 119 -0.95 9.55 19.77
C ALA A 119 -1.74 8.34 19.24
N TYR A 120 -1.36 7.78 18.09
CA TYR A 120 -1.98 6.56 17.55
C TYR A 120 -1.95 5.36 18.53
N LEU A 121 -0.88 5.22 19.33
CA LEU A 121 -0.70 4.10 20.26
C LEU A 121 -1.39 4.29 21.62
N PHE A 122 -1.58 5.53 22.07
CA PHE A 122 -1.98 5.84 23.45
C PHE A 122 -3.28 6.63 23.56
N ASP A 123 -3.64 7.42 22.55
CA ASP A 123 -4.82 8.27 22.63
C ASP A 123 -6.10 7.44 22.47
N PRO A 124 -7.16 7.78 23.20
CA PRO A 124 -8.45 7.16 23.01
C PRO A 124 -8.97 7.47 21.61
N VAL A 125 -9.48 6.45 20.94
CA VAL A 125 -10.09 6.60 19.63
C VAL A 125 -11.58 6.86 19.79
N ASP A 126 -12.11 7.84 19.05
CA ASP A 126 -13.55 8.03 18.91
C ASP A 126 -14.15 6.90 18.05
N PRO A 127 -14.97 5.99 18.61
CA PRO A 127 -15.57 4.89 17.86
C PRO A 127 -16.63 5.35 16.83
N THR A 128 -17.05 6.62 16.91
CA THR A 128 -18.00 7.23 15.96
C THR A 128 -17.32 7.90 14.78
N ASP A 129 -16.00 8.14 14.84
CA ASP A 129 -15.24 8.70 13.72
C ASP A 129 -15.32 7.78 12.50
N ILE A 130 -15.83 8.33 11.40
CA ILE A 130 -16.05 7.56 10.18
C ILE A 130 -14.74 7.06 9.58
N SER A 131 -13.65 7.83 9.69
CA SER A 131 -12.34 7.48 9.14
C SER A 131 -11.75 6.26 9.85
N PHE A 132 -11.84 6.26 11.19
CA PHE A 132 -11.49 5.12 12.02
C PHE A 132 -12.36 3.91 11.71
N ARG A 133 -13.69 4.08 11.63
CA ARG A 133 -14.63 2.98 11.32
C ARG A 133 -14.33 2.36 9.95
N VAL A 134 -14.09 3.17 8.92
CA VAL A 134 -13.71 2.73 7.57
C VAL A 134 -12.43 1.88 7.61
N LEU A 135 -11.35 2.39 8.20
CA LEU A 135 -10.08 1.66 8.30
C LEU A 135 -10.23 0.36 9.11
N ARG A 136 -11.02 0.39 10.18
CA ARG A 136 -11.26 -0.78 11.03
C ARG A 136 -12.08 -1.84 10.30
N ALA A 137 -13.16 -1.46 9.63
CA ALA A 137 -13.98 -2.34 8.80
C ALA A 137 -13.14 -2.97 7.69
N ALA A 138 -12.34 -2.17 6.98
CA ALA A 138 -11.43 -2.65 5.94
C ALA A 138 -10.41 -3.67 6.49
N HIS A 139 -9.85 -3.42 7.67
CA HIS A 139 -8.93 -4.36 8.33
C HIS A 139 -9.60 -5.70 8.67
N LYS A 140 -10.86 -5.67 9.17
CA LYS A 140 -11.61 -6.89 9.49
C LYS A 140 -12.01 -7.65 8.25
N TYR A 141 -12.55 -6.95 7.26
CA TYR A 141 -13.01 -7.55 6.02
C TYR A 141 -11.86 -8.22 5.25
N SER A 142 -10.69 -7.59 5.14
CA SER A 142 -9.52 -8.23 4.51
C SER A 142 -9.05 -9.48 5.26
N ALA A 143 -9.25 -9.60 6.58
CA ALA A 143 -8.94 -10.85 7.29
C ALA A 143 -9.94 -11.96 6.93
N MET A 144 -11.20 -11.60 6.69
CA MET A 144 -12.22 -12.53 6.18
C MET A 144 -11.91 -12.99 4.75
N ARG A 145 -11.45 -12.07 3.88
CA ARG A 145 -10.99 -12.42 2.52
C ARG A 145 -9.82 -13.39 2.53
N GLU A 146 -8.80 -13.14 3.35
CA GLU A 146 -7.67 -14.08 3.54
C GLU A 146 -8.17 -15.47 3.98
N LEU A 147 -9.10 -15.52 4.94
CA LEU A 147 -9.67 -16.79 5.42
C LEU A 147 -10.43 -17.52 4.31
N ASP A 148 -11.24 -16.80 3.52
CA ASP A 148 -11.99 -17.36 2.39
C ASP A 148 -11.06 -17.97 1.33
N MET A 149 -9.91 -17.37 1.07
CA MET A 149 -8.92 -17.89 0.11
C MET A 149 -8.31 -19.24 0.54
N ILE A 150 -8.16 -19.47 1.85
CA ILE A 150 -7.56 -20.71 2.40
C ILE A 150 -8.61 -21.70 2.91
N ARG A 151 -9.89 -21.32 2.92
CA ARG A 151 -10.99 -22.11 3.49
C ARG A 151 -11.07 -23.51 2.89
N MET A 152 -10.90 -23.63 1.57
CA MET A 152 -11.04 -24.90 0.85
C MET A 152 -9.92 -25.91 1.11
N VAL A 153 -8.79 -25.48 1.68
CA VAL A 153 -7.64 -26.35 1.97
C VAL A 153 -7.46 -26.66 3.46
N ASN A 154 -8.41 -26.26 4.30
CA ASN A 154 -8.40 -26.51 5.75
C ASN A 154 -9.64 -27.29 6.17
N GLU A 155 -9.53 -28.11 7.24
CA GLU A 155 -10.69 -28.82 7.77
C GLU A 155 -11.69 -27.83 8.43
N PRO A 156 -13.01 -27.95 8.16
CA PRO A 156 -14.02 -26.98 8.63
C PRO A 156 -14.01 -26.72 10.14
N PHE A 157 -13.71 -27.73 10.96
CA PHE A 157 -13.69 -27.58 12.41
C PHE A 157 -12.58 -26.63 12.91
N ARG A 158 -11.48 -26.47 12.16
CA ARG A 158 -10.40 -25.54 12.49
C ARG A 158 -10.82 -24.09 12.29
N LEU A 159 -11.77 -23.85 11.39
CA LEU A 159 -12.20 -22.52 10.99
C LEU A 159 -13.41 -22.02 11.80
N THR A 160 -14.17 -22.91 12.44
CA THR A 160 -15.45 -22.58 13.10
C THR A 160 -15.36 -21.42 14.09
N GLU A 161 -14.38 -21.42 14.99
CA GLU A 161 -14.22 -20.34 15.98
C GLU A 161 -13.63 -19.06 15.36
N ILE A 162 -12.81 -19.21 14.32
CA ILE A 162 -12.24 -18.09 13.57
C ILE A 162 -13.36 -17.37 12.81
N ASP A 163 -14.23 -18.12 12.14
CA ASP A 163 -15.40 -17.60 11.41
C ASP A 163 -16.32 -16.81 12.35
N LYS A 164 -16.75 -17.41 13.46
CA LYS A 164 -17.59 -16.71 14.46
C LYS A 164 -16.94 -15.41 14.94
N CYS A 165 -15.62 -15.44 15.19
CA CYS A 165 -14.91 -14.26 15.64
C CYS A 165 -14.85 -13.16 14.57
N LEU A 166 -14.65 -13.52 13.30
CA LEU A 166 -14.61 -12.56 12.18
C LEU A 166 -15.99 -12.00 11.85
N GLU A 167 -17.03 -12.84 11.88
CA GLU A 167 -18.43 -12.40 11.70
C GLU A 167 -18.83 -11.41 12.79
N ALA A 168 -18.53 -11.71 14.05
CA ALA A 168 -18.77 -10.79 15.17
C ALA A 168 -17.97 -9.48 15.03
N ASP A 169 -16.71 -9.56 14.59
CA ASP A 169 -15.86 -8.40 14.36
C ASP A 169 -16.38 -7.48 13.22
N ILE A 170 -17.15 -8.01 12.27
CA ILE A 170 -17.71 -7.26 11.12
C ILE A 170 -19.09 -6.68 11.44
N ALA A 171 -19.87 -7.34 12.31
CA ALA A 171 -21.25 -6.97 12.62
C ALA A 171 -21.40 -5.48 13.04
N ASP A 172 -20.45 -4.96 13.83
CA ASP A 172 -20.44 -3.58 14.33
C ASP A 172 -20.29 -2.50 13.24
N PHE A 173 -19.91 -2.91 12.01
CA PHE A 173 -19.64 -2.04 10.87
C PHE A 173 -20.65 -2.23 9.74
N MET A 174 -21.70 -3.03 9.94
CA MET A 174 -22.73 -3.27 8.92
C MET A 174 -23.63 -2.05 8.64
N ASP A 175 -23.44 -0.94 9.35
CA ASP A 175 -23.99 0.38 9.01
C ASP A 175 -23.24 1.08 7.86
N LEU A 176 -21.99 0.68 7.57
CA LEU A 176 -21.20 1.22 6.47
C LEU A 176 -21.71 0.66 5.13
N LYS A 177 -22.07 1.56 4.22
CA LYS A 177 -22.64 1.21 2.92
C LYS A 177 -21.66 0.38 2.08
N GLY A 178 -20.39 0.77 2.04
CA GLY A 178 -19.37 0.03 1.31
C GLY A 178 -19.23 -1.42 1.81
N LEU A 179 -19.28 -1.62 3.13
CA LEU A 179 -19.18 -2.94 3.74
C LEU A 179 -20.43 -3.79 3.46
N GLN A 180 -21.63 -3.21 3.50
CA GLN A 180 -22.86 -3.93 3.12
C GLN A 180 -22.77 -4.49 1.69
N LEU A 181 -22.28 -3.68 0.74
CA LEU A 181 -22.15 -4.08 -0.66
C LEU A 181 -21.10 -5.17 -0.85
N LEU A 182 -19.98 -5.07 -0.14
CA LEU A 182 -18.92 -6.09 -0.11
C LEU A 182 -19.44 -7.43 0.44
N THR A 183 -20.13 -7.42 1.58
CA THR A 183 -20.71 -8.64 2.20
C THR A 183 -21.81 -9.24 1.34
N ALA A 184 -22.61 -8.41 0.67
CA ALA A 184 -23.66 -8.86 -0.26
C ALA A 184 -23.12 -9.29 -1.64
N LYS A 185 -21.78 -9.34 -1.82
CA LYS A 185 -21.11 -9.72 -3.07
C LYS A 185 -21.59 -8.92 -4.28
N GLN A 186 -21.77 -7.61 -4.11
CA GLN A 186 -22.13 -6.70 -5.20
C GLN A 186 -20.89 -6.16 -5.92
N GLN A 187 -21.06 -5.15 -6.77
CA GLN A 187 -20.00 -4.53 -7.58
C GLN A 187 -18.63 -4.36 -6.85
N PRO A 188 -18.53 -3.74 -5.65
CA PRO A 188 -17.23 -3.56 -4.99
C PRO A 188 -16.58 -4.88 -4.53
N TYR A 189 -17.35 -5.94 -4.31
CA TYR A 189 -16.79 -7.28 -4.04
C TYR A 189 -16.02 -7.77 -5.26
N TYR A 190 -16.61 -7.67 -6.46
CA TYR A 190 -15.93 -8.10 -7.68
C TYR A 190 -14.68 -7.27 -7.95
N PHE A 191 -14.72 -5.96 -7.68
CA PHE A 191 -13.55 -5.11 -7.80
C PHE A 191 -12.41 -5.51 -6.85
N ILE A 192 -12.69 -5.74 -5.56
CA ILE A 192 -11.64 -6.18 -4.64
C ILE A 192 -11.10 -7.57 -5.02
N THR A 193 -11.94 -8.49 -5.52
CA THR A 193 -11.44 -9.80 -5.97
C THR A 193 -10.53 -9.74 -7.19
N GLU A 194 -10.67 -8.71 -8.04
CA GLU A 194 -9.69 -8.45 -9.11
C GLU A 194 -8.38 -7.92 -8.53
N ILE A 195 -8.43 -6.95 -7.61
CA ILE A 195 -7.25 -6.44 -6.90
C ILE A 195 -6.50 -7.57 -6.17
N GLU A 196 -7.23 -8.51 -5.55
CA GLU A 196 -6.66 -9.68 -4.88
C GLU A 196 -5.78 -10.53 -5.81
N LYS A 197 -5.97 -10.49 -7.14
CA LYS A 197 -5.11 -11.21 -8.08
C LYS A 197 -3.66 -10.72 -8.04
N LEU A 198 -3.42 -9.44 -7.71
CA LEU A 198 -2.08 -8.87 -7.55
C LEU A 198 -1.28 -9.57 -6.43
N ARG A 199 -1.96 -10.20 -5.47
CA ARG A 199 -1.36 -11.02 -4.41
C ARG A 199 -0.70 -12.30 -4.95
N PHE A 200 -1.21 -12.83 -6.05
CA PHE A 200 -0.70 -14.08 -6.64
C PHE A 200 0.41 -13.83 -7.67
N GLN A 201 0.61 -12.57 -8.04
CA GLN A 201 1.63 -12.16 -9.00
C GLN A 201 2.94 -11.89 -8.24
N THR A 202 3.85 -12.86 -8.29
CA THR A 202 5.19 -12.68 -7.73
C THR A 202 6.05 -11.86 -8.68
N ARG A 203 6.69 -10.81 -8.15
CA ARG A 203 7.62 -9.98 -8.93
C ARG A 203 8.89 -10.76 -9.30
N TRP A 204 9.72 -10.25 -10.21
CA TRP A 204 10.95 -10.90 -10.69
C TRP A 204 10.79 -12.41 -10.93
N ASN A 205 9.79 -12.79 -11.71
CA ASN A 205 9.37 -14.18 -11.92
C ASN A 205 10.46 -15.13 -12.49
N GLN A 206 11.63 -14.60 -12.89
CA GLN A 206 12.77 -15.35 -13.41
C GLN A 206 13.85 -15.65 -12.37
N THR A 207 13.73 -15.16 -11.12
CA THR A 207 14.75 -15.36 -10.08
C THR A 207 14.14 -15.45 -8.67
N PRO A 208 14.61 -16.37 -7.81
CA PRO A 208 14.18 -16.42 -6.41
C PRO A 208 14.64 -15.17 -5.65
N ARG A 209 13.89 -14.78 -4.61
CA ARG A 209 14.18 -13.59 -3.79
C ARG A 209 13.80 -13.83 -2.34
N VAL A 210 14.47 -13.13 -1.43
CA VAL A 210 14.18 -13.21 0.01
C VAL A 210 14.10 -11.81 0.63
N PRO A 211 12.95 -11.48 1.26
CA PRO A 211 11.65 -12.14 1.10
C PRO A 211 11.14 -12.08 -0.35
N ALA A 212 10.28 -13.04 -0.73
CA ALA A 212 9.53 -12.92 -1.96
C ALA A 212 8.52 -11.77 -1.86
N THR A 213 8.34 -11.02 -2.95
CA THR A 213 7.38 -9.91 -3.02
C THR A 213 6.32 -10.15 -4.09
N THR A 214 5.10 -9.73 -3.78
CA THR A 214 3.94 -9.74 -4.68
C THR A 214 3.71 -8.34 -5.23
N VAL A 215 2.98 -8.23 -6.34
CA VAL A 215 2.59 -6.91 -6.89
C VAL A 215 1.73 -6.15 -5.87
N LEU A 216 0.78 -6.82 -5.20
CA LEU A 216 -0.07 -6.19 -4.19
C LEU A 216 0.74 -5.57 -3.04
N GLY A 217 1.68 -6.32 -2.47
CA GLY A 217 2.53 -5.83 -1.40
C GLY A 217 3.48 -4.72 -1.86
N HIS A 218 4.01 -4.83 -3.08
CA HIS A 218 4.83 -3.79 -3.70
C HIS A 218 4.07 -2.47 -3.85
N SER A 219 2.82 -2.50 -4.33
CA SER A 219 2.01 -1.29 -4.49
C SER A 219 1.86 -0.51 -3.17
N TYR A 220 1.61 -1.20 -2.05
CA TYR A 220 1.58 -0.52 -0.74
C TYR A 220 2.96 -0.07 -0.28
N PHE A 221 4.01 -0.86 -0.53
CA PHE A 221 5.37 -0.46 -0.17
C PHE A 221 5.75 0.84 -0.89
N VAL A 222 5.52 0.96 -2.20
CA VAL A 222 5.70 2.19 -2.96
C VAL A 222 4.86 3.33 -2.37
N ALA A 223 3.58 3.10 -2.07
CA ALA A 223 2.72 4.11 -1.44
C ALA A 223 3.25 4.58 -0.07
N ALA A 224 3.77 3.67 0.75
CA ALA A 224 4.38 3.97 2.04
C ALA A 224 5.67 4.80 1.88
N LEU A 225 6.48 4.53 0.86
CA LEU A 225 7.65 5.34 0.52
C LEU A 225 7.25 6.74 0.05
N VAL A 226 6.27 6.85 -0.84
CA VAL A 226 5.73 8.14 -1.33
C VAL A 226 5.13 8.96 -0.20
N PHE A 227 4.47 8.32 0.76
CA PHE A 227 3.99 8.96 1.98
C PHE A 227 5.14 9.59 2.78
N LEU A 228 6.21 8.84 3.05
CA LEU A 228 7.39 9.34 3.76
C LEU A 228 8.11 10.47 2.99
N MET A 229 8.20 10.37 1.67
CA MET A 229 8.79 11.40 0.81
C MET A 229 7.96 12.69 0.85
N THR A 230 6.65 12.58 0.66
CA THR A 230 5.69 13.69 0.73
C THR A 230 5.77 14.39 2.09
N ARG A 231 5.80 13.63 3.19
CA ARG A 231 5.96 14.17 4.55
C ARG A 231 7.30 14.87 4.72
N THR A 232 8.39 14.29 4.19
CA THR A 232 9.73 14.90 4.23
C THR A 232 9.76 16.25 3.49
N LEU A 233 9.03 16.35 2.36
CA LEU A 233 8.85 17.58 1.60
C LEU A 233 7.85 18.56 2.22
N LYS A 234 7.13 18.16 3.28
CA LYS A 234 6.09 18.95 3.94
C LYS A 234 4.98 19.41 2.96
N LEU A 235 4.63 18.56 2.01
CA LEU A 235 3.54 18.86 1.07
C LEU A 235 2.18 18.88 1.80
N PRO A 236 1.20 19.66 1.30
CA PRO A 236 -0.09 19.82 1.97
C PRO A 236 -0.89 18.51 2.04
N PRO A 237 -1.83 18.36 3.00
CA PRO A 237 -2.54 17.10 3.24
C PRO A 237 -3.26 16.52 2.02
N TYR A 238 -3.87 17.36 1.17
CA TYR A 238 -4.53 16.88 -0.05
C TYR A 238 -3.52 16.22 -1.01
N ARG A 239 -2.32 16.80 -1.09
CA ARG A 239 -1.23 16.31 -1.94
C ARG A 239 -0.65 15.01 -1.41
N LEU A 240 -0.60 14.87 -0.08
CA LEU A 240 -0.25 13.61 0.57
C LEU A 240 -1.23 12.50 0.22
N SER A 241 -2.53 12.75 0.35
CA SER A 241 -3.54 11.73 0.07
C SER A 241 -3.52 11.32 -1.40
N ILE A 242 -3.48 12.29 -2.32
CA ILE A 242 -3.52 11.98 -3.75
C ILE A 242 -2.25 11.28 -4.23
N ASN A 243 -1.07 11.67 -3.76
CA ASN A 243 0.19 10.99 -4.08
C ASN A 243 0.20 9.56 -3.51
N PHE A 244 -0.30 9.36 -2.28
CA PHE A 244 -0.40 8.04 -1.68
C PHE A 244 -1.31 7.11 -2.48
N PHE A 245 -2.51 7.56 -2.87
CA PHE A 245 -3.43 6.72 -3.64
C PHE A 245 -2.96 6.52 -5.08
N ALA A 246 -2.37 7.53 -5.72
CA ALA A 246 -1.73 7.35 -7.03
C ALA A 246 -0.64 6.27 -6.97
N ALA A 247 0.18 6.27 -5.91
CA ALA A 247 1.19 5.25 -5.68
C ALA A 247 0.61 3.88 -5.31
N LEU A 248 -0.48 3.82 -4.54
CA LEU A 248 -1.14 2.56 -4.20
C LEU A 248 -1.76 1.89 -5.44
N PHE A 249 -2.26 2.69 -6.38
CA PHE A 249 -3.00 2.21 -7.55
C PHE A 249 -2.12 2.05 -8.80
N HIS A 250 -0.84 2.46 -8.80
CA HIS A 250 -0.02 2.53 -10.01
C HIS A 250 0.03 1.21 -10.80
N ASP A 251 0.14 0.06 -10.11
CA ASP A 251 0.16 -1.27 -10.72
C ASP A 251 -1.23 -1.95 -10.80
N LEU A 252 -2.32 -1.23 -10.49
CA LEU A 252 -3.67 -1.79 -10.58
C LEU A 252 -3.98 -2.42 -11.96
N PRO A 253 -3.55 -1.86 -13.11
CA PRO A 253 -3.74 -2.49 -14.41
C PRO A 253 -3.25 -3.95 -14.48
N GLU A 254 -2.19 -4.31 -13.75
CA GLU A 254 -1.63 -5.68 -13.74
C GLU A 254 -2.62 -6.73 -13.22
N ALA A 255 -3.66 -6.32 -12.48
CA ALA A 255 -4.69 -7.22 -11.96
C ALA A 255 -5.43 -7.96 -13.10
N VAL A 256 -5.59 -7.30 -14.24
CA VAL A 256 -6.34 -7.79 -15.41
C VAL A 256 -5.42 -8.09 -16.60
N THR A 257 -4.32 -7.37 -16.77
CA THR A 257 -3.42 -7.54 -17.93
C THR A 257 -2.44 -8.72 -17.76
N ARG A 258 -2.14 -9.11 -16.51
CA ARG A 258 -1.15 -10.15 -16.15
C ARG A 258 0.22 -9.84 -16.78
N ASP A 259 1.00 -9.04 -16.07
CA ASP A 259 2.32 -8.46 -16.42
C ASP A 259 2.98 -8.97 -17.73
N ILE A 260 3.07 -8.07 -18.72
CA ILE A 260 3.96 -8.25 -19.87
C ILE A 260 5.34 -7.70 -19.47
N ILE A 261 6.23 -8.59 -19.06
CA ILE A 261 7.59 -8.28 -18.57
C ILE A 261 8.38 -7.35 -19.52
N SER A 262 9.09 -6.37 -18.95
CA SER A 262 9.77 -5.28 -19.68
C SER A 262 10.69 -5.70 -20.84
N PRO A 263 11.47 -6.80 -20.78
CA PRO A 263 12.27 -7.26 -21.92
C PRO A 263 11.42 -7.61 -23.14
N VAL A 264 10.19 -8.09 -22.93
CA VAL A 264 9.24 -8.39 -23.99
C VAL A 264 8.65 -7.10 -24.54
N LYS A 265 8.34 -6.11 -23.69
CA LYS A 265 7.81 -4.80 -24.13
C LYS A 265 8.75 -4.11 -25.14
N GLN A 266 10.06 -4.29 -25.00
CA GLN A 266 11.08 -3.69 -25.89
C GLN A 266 11.53 -4.60 -27.05
N ALA A 267 10.87 -5.73 -27.29
CA ALA A 267 11.31 -6.68 -28.31
C ALA A 267 11.21 -6.15 -29.76
N THR A 268 10.36 -5.14 -30.01
CA THR A 268 10.30 -4.43 -31.30
C THR A 268 9.94 -2.96 -31.06
N ASP A 269 10.27 -2.08 -32.01
CA ASP A 269 10.01 -0.63 -31.91
C ASP A 269 8.53 -0.27 -31.71
N ARG A 270 7.59 -1.12 -32.18
CA ARG A 270 6.13 -0.87 -32.11
C ARG A 270 5.42 -1.62 -31.00
N LEU A 271 6.04 -2.63 -30.42
CA LEU A 271 5.41 -3.46 -29.40
C LEU A 271 5.04 -2.69 -28.12
N PRO A 272 5.80 -1.67 -27.65
CA PRO A 272 5.38 -0.86 -26.52
C PRO A 272 4.01 -0.18 -26.72
N GLU A 273 3.78 0.40 -27.90
CA GLU A 273 2.53 1.09 -28.23
C GLU A 273 1.36 0.11 -28.31
N VAL A 274 1.58 -1.06 -28.92
CA VAL A 274 0.57 -2.13 -29.01
C VAL A 274 0.21 -2.68 -27.64
N VAL A 275 1.23 -2.93 -26.79
CA VAL A 275 1.00 -3.41 -25.42
C VAL A 275 0.21 -2.38 -24.63
N LYS A 276 0.58 -1.10 -24.68
CA LYS A 276 -0.18 -0.04 -24.00
C LYS A 276 -1.63 -0.01 -24.45
N HIS A 277 -1.89 -0.12 -25.76
CA HIS A 277 -3.26 -0.15 -26.26
C HIS A 277 -4.07 -1.36 -25.76
N ILE A 278 -3.45 -2.55 -25.73
CA ILE A 278 -4.08 -3.76 -25.18
C ILE A 278 -4.35 -3.60 -23.69
N GLU A 279 -3.40 -3.07 -22.92
CA GLU A 279 -3.55 -2.81 -21.49
C GLU A 279 -4.73 -1.85 -21.24
N ASP A 280 -4.84 -0.77 -22.02
CA ASP A 280 -5.95 0.20 -21.96
C ASP A 280 -7.31 -0.46 -22.28
N GLU A 281 -7.38 -1.30 -23.32
CA GLU A 281 -8.60 -2.02 -23.70
C GLU A 281 -9.05 -3.01 -22.62
N ILE A 282 -8.13 -3.80 -22.07
CA ILE A 282 -8.43 -4.78 -21.01
C ILE A 282 -8.90 -4.04 -19.74
N VAL A 283 -8.23 -2.96 -19.35
CA VAL A 283 -8.66 -2.12 -18.22
C VAL A 283 -10.08 -1.61 -18.44
N ALA A 284 -10.39 -1.10 -19.64
CA ALA A 284 -11.71 -0.59 -19.97
C ALA A 284 -12.81 -1.67 -19.91
N GLN A 285 -12.50 -2.91 -20.32
CA GLN A 285 -13.46 -4.01 -20.40
C GLN A 285 -13.62 -4.79 -19.10
N GLU A 286 -12.53 -5.04 -18.37
CA GLU A 286 -12.54 -5.92 -17.20
C GLU A 286 -12.55 -5.15 -15.88
N LEU A 287 -11.89 -4.00 -15.81
CA LEU A 287 -11.67 -3.29 -14.55
C LEU A 287 -12.70 -2.17 -14.31
N LEU A 288 -12.92 -1.30 -15.30
CA LEU A 288 -13.84 -0.16 -15.15
C LEU A 288 -15.30 -0.53 -14.83
N PRO A 289 -15.89 -1.59 -15.39
CA PRO A 289 -17.27 -1.99 -15.06
C PRO A 289 -17.43 -2.41 -13.60
N LEU A 290 -16.34 -2.77 -12.92
CA LEU A 290 -16.35 -3.16 -11.51
C LEU A 290 -16.25 -1.96 -10.56
N MET A 291 -15.98 -0.76 -11.08
CA MET A 291 -15.91 0.46 -10.28
C MET A 291 -17.23 1.22 -10.27
N ASP A 292 -17.61 1.74 -9.10
CA ASP A 292 -18.69 2.72 -9.00
C ASP A 292 -18.31 4.01 -9.72
N GLU A 293 -19.27 4.60 -10.44
CA GLU A 293 -19.08 5.86 -11.18
C GLU A 293 -18.56 7.01 -10.29
N TYR A 294 -18.86 6.97 -8.99
CA TYR A 294 -18.43 8.00 -8.03
C TYR A 294 -16.91 8.13 -7.91
N TYR A 295 -16.15 7.04 -8.02
CA TYR A 295 -14.69 7.04 -7.87
C TYR A 295 -13.93 6.52 -9.09
N ARG A 296 -14.63 6.07 -10.15
CA ARG A 296 -14.00 5.54 -11.37
C ARG A 296 -13.04 6.55 -12.02
N GLU A 297 -13.47 7.79 -12.19
CA GLU A 297 -12.64 8.86 -12.81
C GLU A 297 -11.44 9.29 -11.95
N GLU A 298 -11.52 9.04 -10.65
CA GLU A 298 -10.41 9.27 -9.72
C GLU A 298 -9.38 8.15 -9.83
N VAL A 299 -9.82 6.89 -9.87
CA VAL A 299 -8.92 5.75 -10.08
C VAL A 299 -8.27 5.78 -11.46
N LEU A 300 -9.02 6.12 -12.52
CA LEU A 300 -8.46 6.32 -13.86
C LEU A 300 -7.35 7.37 -13.85
N TYR A 301 -7.54 8.46 -13.11
CA TYR A 301 -6.53 9.50 -12.98
C TYR A 301 -5.27 9.04 -12.24
N PHE A 302 -5.39 8.08 -11.32
CA PHE A 302 -4.24 7.50 -10.61
C PHE A 302 -3.37 6.62 -11.51
N ILE A 303 -4.00 5.83 -12.39
CA ILE A 303 -3.29 4.84 -13.22
C ILE A 303 -2.83 5.38 -14.59
N GLN A 304 -3.35 6.53 -15.02
CA GLN A 304 -2.92 7.16 -16.27
C GLN A 304 -1.66 8.00 -16.07
N ASP A 305 -0.64 7.75 -16.90
CA ASP A 305 0.68 8.41 -16.87
C ASP A 305 1.19 8.50 -15.42
N GLU A 306 1.14 7.35 -14.74
CA GLU A 306 1.28 7.15 -13.31
C GLU A 306 2.57 7.77 -12.75
N PHE A 307 3.63 7.76 -13.56
CA PHE A 307 4.96 8.27 -13.23
C PHE A 307 5.24 9.71 -13.67
N GLU A 308 4.29 10.39 -14.30
CA GLU A 308 4.42 11.79 -14.68
C GLU A 308 3.79 12.74 -13.67
N ASN A 309 4.44 13.90 -13.49
CA ASN A 309 3.89 15.00 -12.73
C ASN A 309 2.73 15.61 -13.51
N ARG A 310 1.54 15.66 -12.90
CA ARG A 310 0.31 16.02 -13.61
C ARG A 310 -0.68 16.76 -12.73
N ILE A 311 -1.64 17.41 -13.37
CA ILE A 311 -2.80 18.09 -12.76
C ILE A 311 -4.07 17.78 -13.56
N LYS A 312 -5.24 18.08 -12.98
CA LYS A 312 -6.49 18.25 -13.71
C LYS A 312 -6.77 19.74 -13.90
N LEU A 313 -6.96 20.16 -15.15
CA LEU A 313 -7.35 21.52 -15.51
C LEU A 313 -8.51 21.46 -16.50
N ASN A 314 -9.65 22.07 -16.18
CA ASN A 314 -10.86 22.04 -17.02
C ASN A 314 -11.34 20.62 -17.38
N GLY A 315 -11.11 19.64 -16.50
CA GLY A 315 -11.47 18.24 -16.72
C GLY A 315 -10.44 17.42 -17.50
N GLU A 316 -9.37 18.06 -18.01
CA GLU A 316 -8.31 17.38 -18.76
C GLU A 316 -7.05 17.16 -17.90
N THR A 317 -6.39 16.02 -18.08
CA THR A 317 -5.09 15.73 -17.47
C THR A 317 -4.00 16.46 -18.25
N ARG A 318 -3.17 17.22 -17.53
CA ARG A 318 -2.04 17.95 -18.13
C ARG A 318 -0.73 17.62 -17.40
N PRO A 319 0.34 17.24 -18.13
CA PRO A 319 1.67 17.12 -17.54
C PRO A 319 2.23 18.50 -17.18
N VAL A 320 2.92 18.57 -16.05
CA VAL A 320 3.49 19.82 -15.52
C VAL A 320 4.84 19.56 -14.86
N THR A 321 5.62 20.62 -14.70
CA THR A 321 6.87 20.57 -13.96
C THR A 321 6.63 20.50 -12.45
N SER A 322 7.63 20.07 -11.69
CA SER A 322 7.55 20.12 -10.22
C SER A 322 7.44 21.54 -9.69
N GLU A 323 8.05 22.53 -10.36
CA GLU A 323 7.93 23.93 -9.97
C GLU A 323 6.49 24.42 -10.09
N GLU A 324 5.82 24.13 -11.21
CA GLU A 324 4.41 24.49 -11.41
C GLU A 324 3.49 23.84 -10.37
N LEU A 325 3.75 22.59 -9.97
CA LEU A 325 2.99 21.91 -8.91
C LEU A 325 3.08 22.62 -7.56
N ASN A 326 4.23 23.22 -7.26
CA ASN A 326 4.48 23.90 -5.99
C ASN A 326 4.15 25.39 -6.04
N THR A 327 3.84 25.94 -7.21
CA THR A 327 3.56 27.38 -7.40
C THR A 327 2.18 27.59 -8.01
N THR A 328 2.09 27.55 -9.34
CA THR A 328 0.88 27.82 -10.14
C THR A 328 -0.29 26.90 -9.80
N TYR A 329 -0.01 25.62 -9.51
CA TYR A 329 -1.01 24.56 -9.33
C TYR A 329 -0.93 23.91 -7.93
N SER A 330 -0.58 24.72 -6.93
CA SER A 330 -0.42 24.31 -5.52
C SER A 330 -1.73 24.17 -4.74
N ALA A 331 -2.87 24.46 -5.38
CA ALA A 331 -4.18 24.42 -4.75
C ALA A 331 -4.88 23.06 -4.96
N PRO A 332 -5.77 22.61 -4.04
CA PRO A 332 -6.40 21.29 -4.10
C PRO A 332 -7.23 21.01 -5.36
N GLU A 333 -7.85 22.04 -5.94
CA GLU A 333 -8.72 21.94 -7.12
C GLU A 333 -8.01 21.46 -8.39
N PHE A 334 -6.67 21.54 -8.42
CA PHE A 334 -5.87 21.05 -9.55
C PHE A 334 -5.55 19.57 -9.44
N TYR A 335 -5.90 18.90 -8.34
CA TYR A 335 -5.67 17.46 -8.13
C TYR A 335 -4.25 17.02 -8.51
N GLY A 336 -3.24 17.84 -8.26
CA GLY A 336 -1.95 17.48 -8.85
C GLY A 336 -1.33 16.26 -8.17
N ILE A 337 -0.58 15.49 -8.96
CA ILE A 337 0.14 14.28 -8.53
C ILE A 337 1.63 14.44 -8.84
N ASP A 338 2.48 14.05 -7.89
CA ASP A 338 3.93 13.99 -8.03
C ASP A 338 4.38 12.63 -8.61
N GLY A 339 3.98 12.31 -9.84
CA GLY A 339 4.27 11.00 -10.46
C GLY A 339 5.76 10.66 -10.49
N LYS A 340 6.64 11.66 -10.62
CA LYS A 340 8.09 11.42 -10.60
C LYS A 340 8.59 10.94 -9.23
N LEU A 341 7.92 11.29 -8.12
CA LEU A 341 8.22 10.72 -6.81
C LEU A 341 7.75 9.26 -6.72
N ILE A 342 6.61 8.94 -7.33
CA ILE A 342 6.11 7.56 -7.41
C ILE A 342 7.10 6.68 -8.16
N ARG A 343 7.64 7.16 -9.29
CA ARG A 343 8.67 6.45 -10.06
C ARG A 343 9.94 6.18 -9.27
N VAL A 344 10.39 7.16 -8.50
CA VAL A 344 11.57 6.98 -7.64
C VAL A 344 11.28 5.97 -6.54
N ALA A 345 10.11 6.02 -5.91
CA ALA A 345 9.72 5.06 -4.88
C ALA A 345 9.63 3.63 -5.45
N ASP A 346 9.09 3.46 -6.66
CA ASP A 346 9.07 2.18 -7.38
C ASP A 346 10.49 1.64 -7.63
N HIS A 347 11.39 2.47 -8.16
CA HIS A 347 12.78 2.08 -8.35
C HIS A 347 13.49 1.77 -7.03
N ILE A 348 13.24 2.52 -5.94
CA ILE A 348 13.79 2.20 -4.62
C ILE A 348 13.26 0.86 -4.12
N ALA A 349 11.98 0.55 -4.32
CA ALA A 349 11.41 -0.73 -3.96
C ALA A 349 12.09 -1.88 -4.72
N ALA A 350 12.24 -1.77 -6.05
CA ALA A 350 12.95 -2.75 -6.86
C ALA A 350 14.44 -2.90 -6.46
N PHE A 351 15.09 -1.80 -6.09
CA PHE A 351 16.46 -1.83 -5.57
C PHE A 351 16.55 -2.60 -4.24
N VAL A 352 15.62 -2.36 -3.30
CA VAL A 352 15.59 -3.02 -1.99
C VAL A 352 15.33 -4.52 -2.15
N GLU A 353 14.42 -4.91 -3.04
CA GLU A 353 14.15 -6.32 -3.38
C GLU A 353 15.43 -7.05 -3.83
N ALA A 354 16.19 -6.42 -4.72
CA ALA A 354 17.44 -6.96 -5.24
C ALA A 354 18.56 -6.96 -4.18
N ASP A 355 18.82 -5.83 -3.53
CA ASP A 355 19.87 -5.67 -2.52
C ASP A 355 19.65 -6.60 -1.32
N SER A 356 18.42 -6.71 -0.81
CA SER A 356 18.07 -7.64 0.26
C SER A 356 18.37 -9.08 -0.14
N SER A 357 17.93 -9.50 -1.33
CA SER A 357 18.14 -10.88 -1.81
C SER A 357 19.63 -11.22 -1.95
N ILE A 358 20.42 -10.30 -2.52
CA ILE A 358 21.87 -10.44 -2.66
C ILE A 358 22.55 -10.56 -1.29
N ASN A 359 22.12 -9.78 -0.31
CA ASN A 359 22.64 -9.82 1.06
C ASN A 359 22.27 -11.11 1.80
N PHE A 360 21.13 -11.72 1.48
CA PHE A 360 20.75 -13.06 1.94
C PHE A 360 21.45 -14.20 1.18
N GLY A 361 22.35 -13.88 0.24
CA GLY A 361 23.13 -14.85 -0.52
C GLY A 361 22.45 -15.38 -1.77
N ILE A 362 21.28 -14.85 -2.15
CA ILE A 362 20.60 -15.17 -3.41
C ILE A 362 21.07 -14.18 -4.46
N ARG A 363 21.91 -14.65 -5.37
CA ARG A 363 22.50 -13.83 -6.43
C ARG A 363 22.12 -14.42 -7.79
N SER A 364 21.69 -13.54 -8.68
CA SER A 364 21.49 -13.84 -10.10
C SER A 364 21.87 -12.60 -10.90
N GLU A 365 22.20 -12.78 -12.18
CA GLU A 365 22.56 -11.68 -13.09
C GLU A 365 21.46 -10.60 -13.10
N GLN A 366 20.20 -11.01 -13.13
CA GLN A 366 19.05 -10.09 -13.09
C GLN A 366 19.05 -9.21 -11.82
N LEU A 367 19.29 -9.80 -10.64
CA LEU A 367 19.30 -9.05 -9.37
C LEU A 367 20.50 -8.11 -9.29
N GLU A 368 21.69 -8.58 -9.70
CA GLU A 368 22.90 -7.77 -9.67
C GLU A 368 22.82 -6.61 -10.66
N GLU A 369 22.43 -6.86 -11.91
CA GLU A 369 22.21 -5.84 -12.92
C GLU A 369 21.11 -4.87 -12.53
N GLY A 370 19.97 -5.35 -12.05
CA GLY A 370 18.87 -4.50 -11.61
C GLY A 370 19.29 -3.53 -10.50
N ARG A 371 20.01 -4.04 -9.49
CA ARG A 371 20.59 -3.22 -8.41
C ARG A 371 21.57 -2.18 -8.95
N VAL A 372 22.49 -2.59 -9.83
CA VAL A 372 23.52 -1.69 -10.39
C VAL A 372 22.90 -0.64 -11.30
N ASN A 373 21.98 -1.02 -12.18
CA ASN A 373 21.30 -0.14 -13.13
C ASN A 373 20.53 0.96 -12.39
N ILE A 374 19.78 0.62 -11.34
CA ILE A 374 19.05 1.61 -10.54
C ILE A 374 20.02 2.54 -9.81
N LEU A 375 21.11 2.01 -9.22
CA LEU A 375 22.11 2.83 -8.53
C LEU A 375 22.83 3.79 -9.48
N GLN A 376 23.11 3.37 -10.72
CA GLN A 376 23.73 4.19 -11.75
C GLN A 376 22.76 5.21 -12.36
N HIS A 377 21.47 4.87 -12.45
CA HIS A 377 20.43 5.76 -12.94
C HIS A 377 20.32 7.04 -12.08
N TYR A 378 20.50 6.91 -10.77
CA TYR A 378 20.52 8.03 -9.84
C TYR A 378 21.95 8.42 -9.48
N GLY A 379 22.44 9.52 -10.06
CA GLY A 379 23.77 10.07 -9.78
C GLY A 379 23.91 10.74 -8.40
N LYS A 380 25.12 11.23 -8.09
CA LYS A 380 25.35 12.03 -6.88
C LYS A 380 24.56 13.34 -6.92
N ASN A 381 23.97 13.71 -5.78
CA ASN A 381 23.13 14.88 -5.58
C ASN A 381 21.88 14.92 -6.47
N THR A 382 21.34 13.75 -6.86
CA THR A 382 20.08 13.72 -7.61
C THR A 382 18.91 14.18 -6.73
N VAL A 383 18.14 15.13 -7.26
CA VAL A 383 16.94 15.67 -6.64
C VAL A 383 15.76 15.50 -7.60
N ILE A 384 14.69 14.87 -7.13
CA ILE A 384 13.45 14.66 -7.91
C ILE A 384 12.30 15.30 -7.15
N ASN A 385 11.57 16.21 -7.82
CA ASN A 385 10.51 17.01 -7.20
C ASN A 385 10.89 17.65 -5.84
N GLY A 386 12.13 18.15 -5.74
CA GLY A 386 12.68 18.71 -4.50
C GLY A 386 13.13 17.67 -3.45
N PHE A 387 12.93 16.38 -3.69
CA PHE A 387 13.35 15.30 -2.79
C PHE A 387 14.77 14.82 -3.14
N SER A 388 15.69 14.90 -2.17
CA SER A 388 17.06 14.42 -2.31
C SER A 388 17.17 12.91 -2.09
N LEU A 389 17.75 12.21 -3.06
CA LEU A 389 17.91 10.75 -3.01
C LEU A 389 19.13 10.30 -2.22
N GLU A 390 19.99 11.23 -1.79
CA GLU A 390 21.16 10.91 -0.96
C GLU A 390 20.77 10.25 0.35
N SER A 391 19.62 10.62 0.93
CA SER A 391 19.07 10.02 2.15
C SER A 391 18.93 8.49 2.10
N PHE A 392 18.96 7.90 0.91
CA PHE A 392 18.93 6.46 0.69
C PHE A 392 20.18 5.93 -0.02
N PHE A 393 20.54 6.51 -1.18
CA PHE A 393 21.60 5.97 -2.03
C PHE A 393 23.02 6.29 -1.55
N GLU A 394 23.22 7.29 -0.68
CA GLU A 394 24.56 7.68 -0.22
C GLU A 394 25.30 6.50 0.44
N SER A 395 24.60 5.68 1.21
CA SER A 395 25.19 4.53 1.92
C SER A 395 25.66 3.37 1.02
N TYR A 396 25.39 3.44 -0.29
CA TYR A 396 25.75 2.42 -1.28
C TYR A 396 26.86 2.87 -2.23
N ARG A 397 27.47 4.03 -1.99
CA ARG A 397 28.44 4.68 -2.88
C ARG A 397 29.83 4.81 -2.30
#